data_AF-A0AAD5AK23-F1
#
_entry.id   AF-A0AAD5AK23-F1
#
_cell.length_a   1.000
_cell.length_b   1.000
_cell.length_c   1.000
_cell.angle_alpha   90.00
_cell.angle_beta   90.00
_cell.angle_gamma   90.00
#
_symmetry.space_group_name_H-M   'P 1'
#
loop_
_entity.id
_entity.type
_entity.pdbx_description
1 polymer ?
#
loop_
_entity_poly.entity_id
_entity_poly.type
_entity_poly.pdbx_seq_one_letter_code
_entity_poly.pdbx_strand_id
1 'polypeptide(L)'
;MVCRSAAFTQGGAWKRFAPVQGESGGNVGTRKRSENVFGSKMASDSPMMNGDLSHPAQSQSSGQPHVEETLQQMNILIKENRELKEALKQTNLSMKERFEGLSAWKEKQKEERGFLEKRLEEAKHRVQTLEGEKELLKKRVQEMEKQHSGAEGEGGGLQAKLEALMSQIVRLQAEKSDLVALNSELQLKMNQASPEDSFIEIRIAEGEMNVTRDLPAQKDPSASSMIKFDMAGSRLESEEQTVSQLLQSLRIETQQKEQLQLQLQAAQKRIAELEMKEPTSESGTQTSLSCVTATKETQSKSLEEETAKSASEVENLKTQLMNLFKELQQAQSKLDDAENMKKNLQDRCKELEQDLGTLKTQLGDRAQLQAENDRLKVQLESMQSASKLEQKKVQEERSDLAQLKDAYTKLFEDYEELQQENKKRQGNVSREEYGELQTRIAAAEQALADKQQKIDMMKQELCEKDKELETVSVFKAQAEVYSSDFYAERAAREKIHEEKERLAAQLEFIKKQNIQLQDDMESMGRQSMSEMQRRHVARGANPNDSSPHHHLQGGRVDWQQQVNIPEHACPKCGEVLPDLDSLQIHIMDCII
;
A
#
# COMPACT_ATOMS: atom_id res chain seq x y z
N MET A 1 -9.87 49.04 -29.46
CA MET A 1 -11.22 49.62 -29.68
C MET A 1 -12.26 48.71 -29.03
N VAL A 2 -13.45 49.27 -28.71
CA VAL A 2 -14.82 48.68 -28.78
C VAL A 2 -14.98 47.14 -28.72
N CYS A 3 -15.89 46.51 -27.95
CA CYS A 3 -16.58 46.83 -26.67
C CYS A 3 -17.58 45.72 -26.28
N ARG A 4 -17.72 45.40 -24.97
CA ARG A 4 -18.92 44.79 -24.31
C ARG A 4 -19.35 43.38 -24.81
N SER A 5 -20.22 42.60 -24.16
CA SER A 5 -20.99 42.66 -22.89
C SER A 5 -20.68 41.38 -22.05
N ALA A 6 -20.71 41.30 -20.72
CA ALA A 6 -21.74 41.64 -19.73
C ALA A 6 -23.03 40.77 -19.85
N ALA A 7 -23.67 40.27 -18.78
CA ALA A 7 -23.28 40.09 -17.37
C ALA A 7 -24.34 39.22 -16.65
N PHE A 8 -24.05 38.67 -15.47
CA PHE A 8 -25.00 38.70 -14.34
C PHE A 8 -24.31 38.57 -12.97
N THR A 9 -25.03 38.89 -11.89
CA THR A 9 -24.46 39.16 -10.55
C THR A 9 -25.25 38.52 -9.41
N GLN A 10 -24.54 37.91 -8.45
CA GLN A 10 -24.81 37.87 -6.99
C GLN A 10 -23.81 36.89 -6.34
N GLY A 11 -23.39 37.01 -5.07
CA GLY A 11 -23.70 38.07 -4.08
C GLY A 11 -23.72 37.52 -2.65
N GLY A 12 -22.58 37.46 -1.95
CA GLY A 12 -22.51 36.98 -0.57
C GLY A 12 -21.12 37.18 0.06
N ALA A 13 -20.99 38.12 1.00
CA ALA A 13 -19.69 38.61 1.45
C ALA A 13 -19.12 37.84 2.65
N TRP A 14 -17.84 37.43 2.56
CA TRP A 14 -17.00 37.06 3.70
C TRP A 14 -15.98 38.19 3.93
N LYS A 15 -16.14 38.99 4.99
CA LYS A 15 -15.15 40.00 5.38
C LYS A 15 -13.93 39.34 6.04
N ARG A 16 -12.76 39.98 5.88
CA ARG A 16 -11.44 39.45 6.25
C ARG A 16 -10.61 40.51 6.99
N PHE A 17 -9.66 40.05 7.81
CA PHE A 17 -8.54 40.78 8.42
C PHE A 17 -8.82 41.94 9.42
N ALA A 18 -8.80 41.57 10.71
CA ALA A 18 -7.69 41.88 11.64
C ALA A 18 -7.43 43.39 11.99
N PRO A 19 -6.29 43.80 12.61
CA PRO A 19 -6.37 44.36 13.97
C PRO A 19 -5.71 45.74 14.18
N VAL A 20 -6.16 46.50 15.19
CA VAL A 20 -5.54 47.78 15.60
C VAL A 20 -5.56 47.91 17.13
N GLN A 21 -4.44 48.40 17.70
CA GLN A 21 -4.33 48.92 19.07
C GLN A 21 -4.43 50.46 19.04
N GLY A 22 -4.85 51.10 20.13
CA GLY A 22 -4.51 52.52 20.40
C GLY A 22 -5.69 53.48 20.59
N GLU A 23 -5.90 53.86 21.86
CA GLU A 23 -6.21 55.21 22.38
C GLU A 23 -7.06 56.21 21.56
N SER A 24 -8.13 56.76 22.17
CA SER A 24 -8.06 58.08 22.85
C SER A 24 -9.43 58.66 23.28
N GLY A 25 -9.45 59.39 24.42
CA GLY A 25 -10.46 60.42 24.78
C GLY A 25 -11.81 59.98 25.39
N GLY A 26 -12.46 60.86 26.16
CA GLY A 26 -13.91 60.74 26.47
C GLY A 26 -14.43 60.90 27.93
N ASN A 27 -13.62 61.31 28.91
CA ASN A 27 -14.00 61.36 30.34
C ASN A 27 -15.17 62.32 30.71
N VAL A 28 -16.30 61.79 31.21
CA VAL A 28 -17.13 62.32 32.33
C VAL A 28 -17.90 61.15 32.99
N GLY A 29 -17.94 60.95 34.32
CA GLY A 29 -17.19 61.62 35.37
C GLY A 29 -17.54 61.22 36.82
N THR A 30 -16.64 61.62 37.74
CA THR A 30 -16.83 61.85 39.20
C THR A 30 -17.18 60.73 40.20
N ARG A 31 -16.15 60.39 41.02
CA ARG A 31 -16.18 60.22 42.51
C ARG A 31 -16.88 58.95 43.08
N LYS A 32 -16.41 58.34 44.18
CA LYS A 32 -15.26 58.65 45.08
C LYS A 32 -14.74 57.38 45.81
N ARG A 33 -13.41 57.29 45.93
CA ARG A 33 -12.58 56.53 46.91
C ARG A 33 -13.30 55.73 48.02
N SER A 34 -13.03 54.41 48.07
CA SER A 34 -12.87 53.66 49.32
C SER A 34 -12.07 52.36 49.10
N GLU A 35 -10.98 52.17 49.85
CA GLU A 35 -10.39 50.85 50.07
C GLU A 35 -11.23 50.11 51.11
N ASN A 36 -11.61 48.85 50.83
CA ASN A 36 -11.96 47.81 51.80
C ASN A 36 -12.11 46.49 51.02
N VAL A 37 -11.43 45.39 51.38
CA VAL A 37 -11.77 44.51 52.52
C VAL A 37 -13.16 43.90 52.36
N PHE A 38 -13.22 42.76 51.68
CA PHE A 38 -14.35 41.82 51.77
C PHE A 38 -14.00 40.71 52.77
N GLY A 39 -14.10 41.03 54.05
CA GLY A 39 -14.24 40.02 55.10
C GLY A 39 -15.72 39.82 55.38
N SER A 40 -16.25 38.62 55.16
CA SER A 40 -17.57 38.24 55.66
C SER A 40 -17.50 38.13 57.19
N LYS A 41 -17.73 39.24 57.88
CA LYS A 41 -17.61 39.35 59.33
C LYS A 41 -18.91 38.96 60.03
N MET A 42 -18.79 38.27 61.16
CA MET A 42 -19.91 37.96 62.05
C MET A 42 -20.50 39.21 62.69
N ALA A 43 -21.81 39.15 62.94
CA ALA A 43 -22.52 39.79 64.04
C ALA A 43 -23.83 38.99 64.25
N SER A 44 -24.48 38.95 65.42
CA SER A 44 -24.11 39.04 66.85
C SER A 44 -25.43 38.92 67.64
N ASP A 45 -25.35 38.86 68.97
CA ASP A 45 -26.46 38.98 69.93
C ASP A 45 -27.40 37.75 70.04
N SER A 46 -27.88 37.31 71.22
CA SER A 46 -27.57 37.60 72.64
C SER A 46 -28.34 36.59 73.52
N PRO A 47 -28.20 36.52 74.86
CA PRO A 47 -27.19 37.10 75.76
C PRO A 47 -26.48 36.02 76.63
N MET A 48 -25.57 36.45 77.52
CA MET A 48 -25.21 35.67 78.72
C MET A 48 -26.12 36.07 79.90
N MET A 49 -26.47 35.12 80.76
CA MET A 49 -27.12 35.37 82.06
C MET A 49 -26.51 34.48 83.14
N ASN A 50 -26.15 35.08 84.27
CA ASN A 50 -25.92 34.34 85.52
C ASN A 50 -27.28 34.07 86.18
N GLY A 51 -27.48 32.90 86.78
CA GLY A 51 -28.70 32.53 87.50
C GLY A 51 -28.40 31.48 88.57
N ASP A 52 -28.99 31.67 89.75
CA ASP A 52 -28.55 31.07 91.01
C ASP A 52 -28.56 29.54 91.14
N LEU A 53 -27.61 29.12 91.98
CA LEU A 53 -27.71 28.07 93.00
C LEU A 53 -29.08 27.40 93.17
N SER A 54 -29.11 26.07 93.03
CA SER A 54 -30.04 25.21 93.76
C SER A 54 -29.43 23.83 93.98
N HIS A 55 -28.93 23.58 95.20
CA HIS A 55 -28.73 22.22 95.67
C HIS A 55 -30.08 21.54 95.87
N PRO A 56 -30.16 20.24 95.53
CA PRO A 56 -30.67 19.26 96.49
C PRO A 56 -29.48 18.52 97.10
N ALA A 57 -29.37 18.54 98.43
CA ALA A 57 -28.45 17.67 99.13
C ALA A 57 -29.07 16.28 99.27
N GLN A 58 -28.56 15.29 98.54
CA GLN A 58 -28.70 13.89 98.91
C GLN A 58 -27.36 13.16 98.78
N SER A 59 -27.02 12.45 99.86
CA SER A 59 -25.76 11.72 99.99
C SER A 59 -25.80 10.44 99.15
N GLN A 60 -24.87 10.32 98.21
CA GLN A 60 -24.00 9.13 98.06
C GLN A 60 -22.86 9.39 97.06
N SER A 61 -21.83 8.54 97.10
CA SER A 61 -20.55 8.74 96.43
C SER A 61 -20.56 8.32 94.95
N SER A 62 -20.65 9.29 94.03
CA SER A 62 -20.54 9.02 92.58
C SER A 62 -20.13 10.27 91.74
N GLY A 63 -19.07 10.99 92.15
CA GLY A 63 -18.56 12.15 91.40
C GLY A 63 -17.77 11.83 90.11
N GLN A 64 -17.36 10.58 89.91
CA GLN A 64 -16.57 10.16 88.74
C GLN A 64 -17.37 9.99 87.42
N PRO A 65 -18.54 9.31 87.36
CA PRO A 65 -19.17 8.95 86.08
C PRO A 65 -19.49 10.15 85.17
N HIS A 66 -20.01 11.27 85.67
CA HIS A 66 -20.29 12.44 84.83
C HIS A 66 -19.02 13.03 84.20
N VAL A 67 -17.91 13.09 84.95
CA VAL A 67 -16.63 13.59 84.40
C VAL A 67 -16.12 12.61 83.34
N GLU A 68 -16.18 11.31 83.64
CA GLU A 68 -15.79 10.24 82.73
C GLU A 68 -16.63 10.24 81.43
N GLU A 69 -17.95 10.41 81.50
CA GLU A 69 -18.85 10.56 80.34
C GLU A 69 -18.47 11.78 79.49
N THR A 70 -18.20 12.94 80.10
CA THR A 70 -17.75 14.13 79.34
C THR A 70 -16.37 13.94 78.71
N LEU A 71 -15.45 13.19 79.35
CA LEU A 71 -14.16 12.83 78.77
C LEU A 71 -14.31 11.83 77.62
N GLN A 72 -15.23 10.87 77.72
CA GLN A 72 -15.54 9.93 76.64
C GLN A 72 -16.15 10.66 75.44
N GLN A 73 -17.11 11.57 75.66
CA GLN A 73 -17.69 12.39 74.60
C GLN A 73 -16.65 13.33 73.95
N MET A 74 -15.74 13.92 74.74
CA MET A 74 -14.61 14.68 74.22
C MET A 74 -13.67 13.81 73.37
N ASN A 75 -13.38 12.59 73.79
CA ASN A 75 -12.56 11.64 73.01
C ASN A 75 -13.24 11.21 71.70
N ILE A 76 -14.56 11.03 71.69
CA ILE A 76 -15.34 10.78 70.47
C ILE A 76 -15.23 11.98 69.52
N LEU A 77 -15.48 13.21 70.00
CA LEU A 77 -15.33 14.42 69.19
C LEU A 77 -13.91 14.62 68.66
N ILE A 78 -12.88 14.27 69.44
CA ILE A 78 -11.47 14.29 68.98
C ILE A 78 -11.23 13.25 67.88
N LYS A 79 -11.82 12.05 67.98
CA LYS A 79 -11.74 11.00 66.96
C LYS A 79 -12.45 11.42 65.68
N GLU A 80 -13.71 11.86 65.76
CA GLU A 80 -14.48 12.39 64.62
C GLU A 80 -13.76 13.57 63.96
N ASN A 81 -13.15 14.47 64.74
CA ASN A 81 -12.39 15.60 64.20
C ASN A 81 -11.10 15.18 63.48
N ARG A 82 -10.47 14.05 63.87
CA ARG A 82 -9.35 13.44 63.12
C ARG A 82 -9.85 12.81 61.82
N GLU A 83 -10.93 12.02 61.89
CA GLU A 83 -11.54 11.34 60.75
C GLU A 83 -12.04 12.35 59.70
N LEU A 84 -12.65 13.47 60.10
CA LEU A 84 -13.02 14.58 59.23
C LEU A 84 -11.80 15.29 58.60
N LYS A 85 -10.71 15.46 59.36
CA LYS A 85 -9.44 16.03 58.83
C LYS A 85 -8.78 15.08 57.81
N GLU A 86 -8.92 13.78 58.00
CA GLU A 86 -8.39 12.77 57.07
C GLU A 86 -9.27 12.66 55.82
N ALA A 87 -10.60 12.62 55.96
CA ALA A 87 -11.54 12.69 54.85
C ALA A 87 -11.30 13.95 53.99
N LEU A 88 -11.14 15.13 54.61
CA LEU A 88 -10.87 16.38 53.91
C LEU A 88 -9.50 16.37 53.18
N LYS A 89 -8.48 15.72 53.76
CA LYS A 89 -7.20 15.49 53.06
C LYS A 89 -7.40 14.61 51.83
N GLN A 90 -8.15 13.51 51.94
CA GLN A 90 -8.41 12.59 50.82
C GLN A 90 -9.24 13.26 49.71
N THR A 91 -10.26 14.07 50.04
CA THR A 91 -11.00 14.83 49.03
C THR A 91 -10.13 15.87 48.33
N ASN A 92 -9.21 16.53 49.06
CA ASN A 92 -8.28 17.50 48.48
C ASN A 92 -7.23 16.82 47.58
N LEU A 93 -6.73 15.63 47.96
CA LEU A 93 -5.85 14.82 47.12
C LEU A 93 -6.57 14.39 45.83
N SER A 94 -7.76 13.78 45.93
CA SER A 94 -8.51 13.35 44.73
C SER A 94 -8.94 14.53 43.85
N MET A 95 -9.22 15.70 44.44
CA MET A 95 -9.47 16.92 43.66
C MET A 95 -8.21 17.41 42.93
N LYS A 96 -7.04 17.37 43.59
CA LYS A 96 -5.75 17.70 42.97
C LYS A 96 -5.43 16.74 41.80
N GLU A 97 -5.55 15.43 42.01
CA GLU A 97 -5.35 14.40 40.98
C GLU A 97 -6.24 14.64 39.75
N ARG A 98 -7.53 15.01 39.97
CA ARG A 98 -8.45 15.36 38.89
C ARG A 98 -8.03 16.64 38.16
N PHE A 99 -7.55 17.67 38.85
CA PHE A 99 -7.03 18.88 38.20
C PHE A 99 -5.73 18.62 37.42
N GLU A 100 -4.84 17.77 37.92
CA GLU A 100 -3.62 17.34 37.22
C GLU A 100 -3.98 16.52 35.97
N GLY A 101 -4.91 15.56 36.08
CA GLY A 101 -5.42 14.79 34.94
C GLY A 101 -6.12 15.65 33.88
N LEU A 102 -6.96 16.62 34.28
CA LEU A 102 -7.57 17.59 33.36
C LEU A 102 -6.53 18.50 32.68
N SER A 103 -5.46 18.86 33.39
CA SER A 103 -4.37 19.67 32.85
C SER A 103 -3.53 18.90 31.83
N ALA A 104 -3.20 17.65 32.13
CA ALA A 104 -2.51 16.74 31.20
C ALA A 104 -3.36 16.45 29.96
N TRP A 105 -4.66 16.19 30.11
CA TRP A 105 -5.58 16.02 28.99
C TRP A 105 -5.66 17.27 28.11
N LYS A 106 -5.75 18.45 28.72
CA LYS A 106 -5.79 19.74 28.00
C LYS A 106 -4.52 20.00 27.20
N GLU A 107 -3.34 19.65 27.74
CA GLU A 107 -2.08 19.80 27.01
C GLU A 107 -1.99 18.77 25.87
N LYS A 108 -2.37 17.50 26.11
CA LYS A 108 -2.47 16.48 25.04
C LYS A 108 -3.39 16.91 23.89
N GLN A 109 -4.55 17.52 24.19
CA GLN A 109 -5.44 18.08 23.16
C GLN A 109 -4.82 19.25 22.38
N LYS A 110 -3.90 20.01 22.99
CA LYS A 110 -3.14 21.08 22.33
C LYS A 110 -2.02 20.50 21.45
N GLU A 111 -1.35 19.44 21.88
CA GLU A 111 -0.37 18.69 21.10
C GLU A 111 -1.02 18.00 19.88
N GLU A 112 -2.11 17.27 20.08
CA GLU A 112 -2.88 16.62 19.01
C GLU A 112 -3.36 17.64 17.95
N ARG A 113 -3.88 18.79 18.39
CA ARG A 113 -4.24 19.89 17.48
C ARG A 113 -3.03 20.43 16.71
N GLY A 114 -1.90 20.65 17.38
CA GLY A 114 -0.67 21.14 16.73
C GLY A 114 -0.08 20.15 15.73
N PHE A 115 -0.20 18.84 16.00
CA PHE A 115 0.17 17.79 15.06
C PHE A 115 -0.72 17.80 13.80
N LEU A 116 -2.05 17.89 13.98
CA LEU A 116 -3.00 17.97 12.87
C LEU A 116 -2.80 19.25 12.04
N GLU A 117 -2.56 20.39 12.70
CA GLU A 117 -2.26 21.67 12.05
C GLU A 117 -0.97 21.60 11.22
N LYS A 118 0.10 21.00 11.76
CA LYS A 118 1.34 20.75 11.01
C LYS A 118 1.12 19.82 9.81
N ARG A 119 0.39 18.71 9.98
CA ARG A 119 0.08 17.77 8.89
C ARG A 119 -0.74 18.42 7.78
N LEU A 120 -1.72 19.25 8.14
CA LEU A 120 -2.53 20.04 7.22
C LEU A 120 -1.68 21.09 6.48
N GLU A 121 -0.72 21.73 7.16
CA GLU A 121 0.19 22.69 6.53
C GLU A 121 1.15 22.01 5.55
N GLU A 122 1.73 20.86 5.91
CA GLU A 122 2.51 20.04 4.96
C GLU A 122 1.67 19.60 3.74
N ALA A 123 0.38 19.30 3.94
CA ALA A 123 -0.51 18.94 2.84
C ALA A 123 -0.75 20.12 1.88
N LYS A 124 -0.95 21.34 2.39
CA LYS A 124 -1.00 22.56 1.56
C LYS A 124 0.27 22.75 0.76
N HIS A 125 1.45 22.58 1.39
CA HIS A 125 2.73 22.74 0.71
C HIS A 125 2.88 21.74 -0.44
N ARG A 126 2.52 20.45 -0.23
CA ARG A 126 2.51 19.45 -1.31
C ARG A 126 1.55 19.81 -2.45
N VAL A 127 0.36 20.32 -2.14
CA VAL A 127 -0.59 20.80 -3.17
C VAL A 127 -0.02 21.98 -3.95
N GLN A 128 0.58 22.97 -3.29
CA GLN A 128 1.20 24.13 -3.96
C GLN A 128 2.36 23.74 -4.86
N THR A 129 3.19 22.77 -4.46
CA THR A 129 4.24 22.20 -5.33
C THR A 129 3.63 21.54 -6.57
N LEU A 130 2.62 20.69 -6.40
CA LEU A 130 1.94 20.01 -7.51
C LEU A 130 1.20 20.99 -8.44
N GLU A 131 0.64 22.09 -7.92
CA GLU A 131 0.06 23.16 -8.73
C GLU A 131 1.13 23.90 -9.55
N GLY A 132 2.30 24.16 -8.96
CA GLY A 132 3.46 24.72 -9.66
C GLY A 132 4.00 23.82 -10.76
N GLU A 133 4.18 22.52 -10.47
CA GLU A 133 4.58 21.49 -11.44
C GLU A 133 3.55 21.35 -12.56
N LYS A 134 2.26 21.35 -12.24
CA LYS A 134 1.16 21.29 -13.23
C LYS A 134 1.17 22.48 -14.18
N GLU A 135 1.33 23.71 -13.69
CA GLU A 135 1.43 24.89 -14.56
C GLU A 135 2.75 24.93 -15.34
N LEU A 136 3.84 24.35 -14.83
CA LEU A 136 5.11 24.18 -15.57
C LEU A 136 4.97 23.15 -16.70
N LEU A 137 4.37 21.99 -16.43
CA LEU A 137 4.08 20.95 -17.43
C LEU A 137 3.13 21.49 -18.51
N LYS A 138 2.08 22.20 -18.12
CA LYS A 138 1.14 22.87 -19.04
C LYS A 138 1.82 23.91 -19.93
N LYS A 139 2.75 24.71 -19.40
CA LYS A 139 3.60 25.61 -20.20
C LYS A 139 4.52 24.83 -21.14
N ARG A 140 5.09 23.70 -20.69
CA ARG A 140 5.94 22.85 -21.53
C ARG A 140 5.16 22.20 -22.66
N VAL A 141 3.92 21.74 -22.42
CA VAL A 141 3.00 21.26 -23.45
C VAL A 141 2.69 22.36 -24.46
N GLN A 142 2.29 23.56 -24.01
CA GLN A 142 2.04 24.70 -24.89
C GLN A 142 3.29 25.14 -25.70
N GLU A 143 4.48 24.94 -25.16
CA GLU A 143 5.74 25.20 -25.86
C GLU A 143 6.03 24.11 -26.90
N MET A 144 5.81 22.83 -26.59
CA MET A 144 5.92 21.73 -27.56
C MET A 144 4.88 21.86 -28.68
N GLU A 145 3.64 22.25 -28.37
CA GLU A 145 2.56 22.54 -29.34
C GLU A 145 2.97 23.68 -30.29
N LYS A 146 3.50 24.79 -29.74
CA LYS A 146 4.04 25.90 -30.55
C LYS A 146 5.19 25.46 -31.43
N GLN A 147 6.13 24.68 -30.89
CA GLN A 147 7.27 24.18 -31.65
C GLN A 147 6.82 23.26 -32.80
N HIS A 148 5.79 22.41 -32.60
CA HIS A 148 5.20 21.65 -33.71
C HIS A 148 4.51 22.57 -34.73
N SER A 149 3.78 23.61 -34.30
CA SER A 149 3.16 24.59 -35.22
C SER A 149 4.17 25.49 -35.96
N GLY A 150 5.42 25.57 -35.49
CA GLY A 150 6.52 26.27 -36.15
C GLY A 150 7.46 25.36 -36.95
N ALA A 151 7.30 24.03 -36.85
CA ALA A 151 8.22 23.03 -37.41
C ALA A 151 7.74 22.42 -38.75
N GLU A 152 6.80 23.06 -39.46
CA GLU A 152 6.46 22.69 -40.84
C GLU A 152 7.70 22.70 -41.78
N GLY A 153 8.78 23.37 -41.37
CA GLY A 153 10.07 23.38 -42.09
C GLY A 153 10.96 22.13 -41.91
N GLU A 154 10.84 21.35 -40.82
CA GLU A 154 11.78 20.22 -40.56
C GLU A 154 11.28 18.86 -41.06
N GLY A 155 9.96 18.67 -41.21
CA GLY A 155 9.40 17.47 -41.84
C GLY A 155 9.94 17.24 -43.26
N GLY A 156 10.11 18.31 -44.03
CA GLY A 156 10.71 18.28 -45.37
C GLY A 156 12.17 17.80 -45.38
N GLY A 157 12.93 18.02 -44.30
CA GLY A 157 14.33 17.62 -44.20
C GLY A 157 14.55 16.11 -44.05
N LEU A 158 13.57 15.40 -43.48
CA LEU A 158 13.56 13.92 -43.48
C LEU A 158 12.99 13.37 -44.80
N GLN A 159 11.93 13.98 -45.33
CA GLN A 159 11.34 13.60 -46.61
C GLN A 159 12.36 13.66 -47.76
N ALA A 160 13.10 14.76 -47.89
CA ALA A 160 14.12 14.94 -48.93
C ALA A 160 15.30 13.96 -48.80
N LYS A 161 15.65 13.53 -47.57
CA LYS A 161 16.66 12.46 -47.36
C LYS A 161 16.13 11.10 -47.81
N LEU A 162 14.85 10.84 -47.61
CA LEU A 162 14.19 9.60 -48.02
C LEU A 162 14.13 9.51 -49.56
N GLU A 163 13.74 10.60 -50.23
CA GLU A 163 13.77 10.72 -51.71
C GLU A 163 15.19 10.59 -52.27
N ALA A 164 16.20 11.19 -51.62
CA ALA A 164 17.61 11.05 -52.03
C ALA A 164 18.11 9.61 -51.93
N LEU A 165 17.73 8.87 -50.87
CA LEU A 165 18.05 7.45 -50.71
C LEU A 165 17.31 6.57 -51.72
N MET A 166 16.03 6.83 -51.99
CA MET A 166 15.29 6.14 -53.07
C MET A 166 15.96 6.37 -54.44
N SER A 167 16.40 7.60 -54.71
CA SER A 167 17.14 7.96 -55.94
C SER A 167 18.53 7.32 -56.02
N GLN A 168 19.11 6.90 -54.90
CA GLN A 168 20.36 6.14 -54.86
C GLN A 168 20.11 4.64 -55.09
N ILE A 169 19.04 4.08 -54.50
CA ILE A 169 18.61 2.68 -54.73
C ILE A 169 18.31 2.45 -56.22
N VAL A 170 17.55 3.33 -56.87
CA VAL A 170 17.22 3.21 -58.30
C VAL A 170 18.48 3.17 -59.18
N ARG A 171 19.50 3.97 -58.89
CA ARG A 171 20.77 3.97 -59.64
C ARG A 171 21.56 2.67 -59.43
N LEU A 172 21.73 2.23 -58.18
CA LEU A 172 22.38 0.95 -57.87
C LEU A 172 21.63 -0.25 -58.47
N GLN A 173 20.31 -0.15 -58.63
CA GLN A 173 19.47 -1.18 -59.25
C GLN A 173 19.57 -1.19 -60.78
N ALA A 174 19.81 -0.03 -61.41
CA ALA A 174 20.20 0.05 -62.82
C ALA A 174 21.61 -0.50 -63.05
N GLU A 175 22.61 -0.05 -62.28
CA GLU A 175 23.99 -0.56 -62.34
C GLU A 175 24.06 -2.08 -62.14
N LYS A 176 23.26 -2.62 -61.20
CA LYS A 176 23.10 -4.08 -61.02
C LYS A 176 22.51 -4.76 -62.25
N SER A 177 21.53 -4.14 -62.92
CA SER A 177 20.91 -4.69 -64.13
C SER A 177 21.89 -4.70 -65.31
N ASP A 178 22.66 -3.63 -65.48
CA ASP A 178 23.72 -3.54 -66.49
C ASP A 178 24.83 -4.59 -66.25
N LEU A 179 25.25 -4.77 -64.99
CA LEU A 179 26.21 -5.81 -64.61
C LEU A 179 25.66 -7.23 -64.82
N VAL A 180 24.36 -7.46 -64.59
CA VAL A 180 23.69 -8.76 -64.88
C VAL A 180 23.57 -8.99 -66.39
N ALA A 181 23.30 -7.96 -67.18
CA ALA A 181 23.28 -8.05 -68.64
C ALA A 181 24.68 -8.35 -69.19
N LEU A 182 25.72 -7.66 -68.71
CA LEU A 182 27.12 -7.90 -69.07
C LEU A 182 27.57 -9.31 -68.67
N ASN A 183 27.21 -9.79 -67.47
CA ASN A 183 27.51 -11.14 -67.02
C ASN A 183 26.78 -12.20 -67.86
N SER A 184 25.53 -11.92 -68.26
CA SER A 184 24.76 -12.75 -69.19
C SER A 184 25.39 -12.79 -70.59
N GLU A 185 25.92 -11.67 -71.09
CA GLU A 185 26.67 -11.61 -72.36
C GLU A 185 28.00 -12.37 -72.27
N LEU A 186 28.71 -12.28 -71.14
CA LEU A 186 29.92 -13.05 -70.86
C LEU A 186 29.63 -14.56 -70.76
N GLN A 187 28.54 -14.96 -70.10
CA GLN A 187 28.08 -16.35 -70.07
C GLN A 187 27.68 -16.84 -71.47
N LEU A 188 27.00 -16.04 -72.28
CA LEU A 188 26.69 -16.39 -73.67
C LEU A 188 27.95 -16.51 -74.55
N LYS A 189 28.98 -15.70 -74.29
CA LYS A 189 30.30 -15.80 -74.94
C LYS A 189 31.07 -17.05 -74.50
N MET A 190 31.00 -17.45 -73.22
CA MET A 190 31.57 -18.72 -72.76
C MET A 190 30.79 -19.94 -73.29
N ASN A 191 29.46 -19.88 -73.33
CA ASN A 191 28.61 -20.97 -73.83
C ASN A 191 28.68 -21.16 -75.36
N GLN A 192 29.23 -20.18 -76.10
CA GLN A 192 29.59 -20.34 -77.51
C GLN A 192 30.96 -21.00 -77.71
N ALA A 193 31.79 -21.12 -76.66
CA ALA A 193 33.07 -21.83 -76.67
C ALA A 193 32.89 -23.31 -76.29
N SER A 194 32.25 -24.05 -77.19
CA SER A 194 32.09 -25.52 -77.16
C SER A 194 33.41 -26.25 -77.50
N PRO A 195 33.67 -27.51 -77.05
CA PRO A 195 32.98 -28.36 -76.06
C PRO A 195 33.94 -28.98 -74.99
N GLU A 196 33.45 -30.05 -74.33
CA GLU A 196 34.18 -31.15 -73.67
C GLU A 196 34.51 -31.07 -72.15
N ASP A 197 34.36 -32.24 -71.54
CA ASP A 197 34.27 -32.57 -70.11
C ASP A 197 35.48 -32.17 -69.23
N SER A 198 35.19 -31.83 -67.96
CA SER A 198 35.53 -32.73 -66.84
C SER A 198 34.85 -32.31 -65.53
N PHE A 199 34.47 -33.29 -64.71
CA PHE A 199 33.68 -33.13 -63.48
C PHE A 199 34.49 -33.51 -62.24
N ILE A 200 34.77 -32.55 -61.34
CA ILE A 200 35.34 -32.83 -60.01
C ILE A 200 34.61 -31.99 -58.93
N GLU A 201 34.04 -32.68 -57.94
CA GLU A 201 33.41 -32.10 -56.76
C GLU A 201 34.36 -32.20 -55.55
N ILE A 202 34.55 -31.11 -54.79
CA ILE A 202 35.17 -31.14 -53.46
C ILE A 202 34.37 -30.24 -52.50
N ARG A 203 33.98 -30.77 -51.33
CA ARG A 203 33.26 -30.05 -50.26
C ARG A 203 34.01 -30.12 -48.93
N ILE A 204 34.45 -28.98 -48.40
CA ILE A 204 34.94 -28.75 -47.02
C ILE A 204 34.64 -27.26 -46.67
N ALA A 205 34.41 -26.80 -45.43
CA ALA A 205 33.53 -27.24 -44.33
C ALA A 205 33.65 -26.20 -43.18
N GLU A 206 32.53 -25.74 -42.61
CA GLU A 206 32.39 -24.91 -41.39
C GLU A 206 30.87 -24.82 -41.07
N GLY A 207 30.36 -24.63 -39.85
CA GLY A 207 31.00 -24.53 -38.53
C GLY A 207 29.95 -24.36 -37.41
N GLU A 208 29.63 -25.47 -36.73
CA GLU A 208 29.00 -25.62 -35.40
C GLU A 208 28.03 -24.57 -34.79
N MET A 209 26.80 -25.01 -34.46
CA MET A 209 26.29 -24.89 -33.08
C MET A 209 25.06 -25.80 -32.81
N ASN A 210 25.12 -26.70 -31.83
CA ASN A 210 23.96 -27.29 -31.12
C ASN A 210 24.44 -28.15 -29.95
N VAL A 211 23.85 -28.00 -28.75
CA VAL A 211 24.23 -28.76 -27.54
C VAL A 211 23.00 -29.34 -26.85
N THR A 212 22.92 -30.67 -26.78
CA THR A 212 21.92 -31.40 -26.00
C THR A 212 22.46 -32.74 -25.50
N ARG A 213 22.39 -32.99 -24.17
CA ARG A 213 22.42 -34.31 -23.50
C ARG A 213 23.68 -35.19 -23.71
N ASP A 214 24.07 -36.10 -22.81
CA ASP A 214 23.39 -36.75 -21.68
C ASP A 214 24.36 -37.07 -20.50
N LEU A 215 23.82 -37.59 -19.39
CA LEU A 215 24.57 -38.23 -18.28
C LEU A 215 24.67 -39.76 -18.54
N PRO A 216 25.70 -40.49 -18.03
CA PRO A 216 25.51 -41.14 -16.72
C PRO A 216 26.75 -41.50 -15.85
N ALA A 217 26.49 -41.54 -14.53
CA ALA A 217 26.91 -42.57 -13.54
C ALA A 217 28.38 -42.79 -13.04
N GLN A 218 28.52 -42.58 -11.71
CA GLN A 218 29.15 -43.43 -10.68
C GLN A 218 30.66 -43.42 -10.36
N LYS A 219 30.92 -43.25 -9.03
CA LYS A 219 31.99 -43.84 -8.18
C LYS A 219 33.45 -43.37 -8.38
N ASP A 220 34.27 -43.19 -7.34
CA ASP A 220 34.02 -43.04 -5.88
C ASP A 220 35.23 -42.28 -5.23
N PRO A 221 35.32 -42.03 -3.90
CA PRO A 221 35.96 -40.80 -3.39
C PRO A 221 37.43 -40.91 -2.95
N SER A 222 38.12 -39.76 -2.91
CA SER A 222 39.05 -39.40 -1.82
C SER A 222 39.41 -37.92 -1.74
N ALA A 223 39.36 -37.38 -0.52
CA ALA A 223 40.07 -36.22 0.05
C ALA A 223 40.52 -35.04 -0.83
N SER A 224 39.95 -33.85 -0.58
CA SER A 224 40.79 -32.69 -0.21
C SER A 224 40.08 -31.73 0.75
N SER A 225 40.91 -31.13 1.60
CA SER A 225 40.61 -30.30 2.76
C SER A 225 39.64 -29.12 2.57
N MET A 226 38.71 -28.96 3.51
CA MET A 226 38.32 -27.63 4.02
C MET A 226 38.24 -27.67 5.55
N ILE A 227 39.28 -27.18 6.21
CA ILE A 227 39.35 -27.06 7.67
C ILE A 227 38.32 -26.02 8.14
N LYS A 228 37.35 -26.45 8.95
CA LYS A 228 36.49 -25.56 9.73
C LYS A 228 36.97 -25.52 11.19
N PHE A 229 36.87 -24.37 11.83
CA PHE A 229 37.42 -24.11 13.16
C PHE A 229 36.69 -24.91 14.26
N ASP A 230 37.42 -25.81 14.93
CA ASP A 230 36.90 -26.58 16.07
C ASP A 230 37.17 -25.89 17.43
N MET A 231 36.96 -24.56 17.47
CA MET A 231 37.06 -23.76 18.70
C MET A 231 35.71 -23.64 19.43
N ALA A 232 34.62 -24.09 18.81
CA ALA A 232 33.29 -24.08 19.40
C ALA A 232 32.97 -25.39 20.16
N GLY A 233 33.38 -26.55 19.62
CA GLY A 233 33.12 -27.87 20.22
C GLY A 233 33.76 -27.98 21.61
N SER A 234 35.08 -27.78 21.70
CA SER A 234 35.82 -27.85 22.98
C SER A 234 35.30 -26.87 24.05
N ARG A 235 34.74 -25.72 23.66
CA ARG A 235 34.12 -24.77 24.59
C ARG A 235 32.78 -25.27 25.13
N LEU A 236 31.97 -25.92 24.29
CA LEU A 236 30.70 -26.51 24.70
C LEU A 236 30.90 -27.79 25.54
N GLU A 237 31.85 -28.65 25.18
CA GLU A 237 32.19 -29.84 25.98
C GLU A 237 32.71 -29.48 27.38
N SER A 238 33.55 -28.44 27.50
CA SER A 238 34.02 -27.97 28.81
C SER A 238 32.94 -27.30 29.65
N GLU A 239 31.97 -26.61 29.01
CA GLU A 239 30.76 -26.12 29.69
C GLU A 239 29.85 -27.28 30.13
N GLU A 240 29.64 -28.31 29.30
CA GLU A 240 28.84 -29.50 29.63
C GLU A 240 29.47 -30.36 30.74
N GLN A 241 30.80 -30.53 30.73
CA GLN A 241 31.54 -31.17 31.83
C GLN A 241 31.41 -30.38 33.14
N THR A 242 31.49 -29.04 33.08
CA THR A 242 31.31 -28.17 34.25
C THR A 242 29.88 -28.28 34.82
N VAL A 243 28.86 -28.25 33.95
CA VAL A 243 27.46 -28.45 34.35
C VAL A 243 27.24 -29.84 34.95
N SER A 244 27.82 -30.89 34.36
CA SER A 244 27.75 -32.27 34.87
C SER A 244 28.37 -32.39 36.26
N GLN A 245 29.52 -31.75 36.49
CA GLN A 245 30.20 -31.74 37.78
C GLN A 245 29.39 -30.97 38.84
N LEU A 246 28.83 -29.81 38.50
CA LEU A 246 27.94 -29.04 39.37
C LEU A 246 26.66 -29.83 39.73
N LEU A 247 26.06 -30.54 38.78
CA LEU A 247 24.90 -31.41 39.03
C LEU A 247 25.26 -32.60 39.92
N GLN A 248 26.47 -33.15 39.80
CA GLN A 248 26.95 -34.21 40.69
C GLN A 248 27.19 -33.70 42.12
N SER A 249 27.83 -32.53 42.29
CA SER A 249 27.95 -31.87 43.59
C SER A 249 26.59 -31.57 44.22
N LEU A 250 25.63 -31.04 43.45
CA LEU A 250 24.29 -30.75 43.95
C LEU A 250 23.54 -32.01 44.45
N ARG A 251 23.72 -33.17 43.79
CA ARG A 251 23.18 -34.46 44.27
C ARG A 251 23.83 -34.89 45.58
N ILE A 252 25.15 -34.74 45.72
CA ILE A 252 25.89 -35.08 46.93
C ILE A 252 25.45 -34.19 48.11
N GLU A 253 25.35 -32.87 47.91
CA GLU A 253 24.85 -31.92 48.91
C GLU A 253 23.39 -32.22 49.31
N THR A 254 22.55 -32.63 48.36
CA THR A 254 21.16 -33.03 48.64
C THR A 254 21.12 -34.28 49.54
N GLN A 255 21.94 -35.30 49.25
CA GLN A 255 22.03 -36.50 50.08
C GLN A 255 22.59 -36.21 51.48
N GLN A 256 23.60 -35.35 51.60
CA GLN A 256 24.13 -34.90 52.90
C GLN A 256 23.04 -34.16 53.71
N LYS A 257 22.26 -33.29 53.07
CA LYS A 257 21.14 -32.59 53.72
C LYS A 257 20.07 -33.55 54.21
N GLU A 258 19.70 -34.56 53.42
CA GLU A 258 18.74 -35.60 53.85
C GLU A 258 19.27 -36.42 55.03
N GLN A 259 20.57 -36.77 55.02
CA GLN A 259 21.22 -37.47 56.12
C GLN A 259 21.25 -36.64 57.42
N LEU A 260 21.58 -35.35 57.32
CA LEU A 260 21.55 -34.42 58.46
C LEU A 260 20.12 -34.20 58.98
N GLN A 261 19.13 -34.13 58.10
CA GLN A 261 17.72 -34.01 58.50
C GLN A 261 17.21 -35.26 59.24
N LEU A 262 17.64 -36.46 58.83
CA LEU A 262 17.39 -37.71 59.56
C LEU A 262 18.07 -37.73 60.93
N GLN A 263 19.33 -37.27 61.03
CA GLN A 263 20.03 -37.15 62.31
C GLN A 263 19.35 -36.14 63.25
N LEU A 264 18.87 -35.01 62.73
CA LEU A 264 18.15 -34.01 63.51
C LEU A 264 16.84 -34.58 64.08
N GLN A 265 16.06 -35.30 63.27
CA GLN A 265 14.83 -35.97 63.74
C GLN A 265 15.13 -37.07 64.77
N ALA A 266 16.24 -37.80 64.65
CA ALA A 266 16.65 -38.79 65.65
C ALA A 266 17.10 -38.13 66.97
N ALA A 267 17.77 -36.97 66.90
CA ALA A 267 18.13 -36.19 68.09
C ALA A 267 16.89 -35.60 68.78
N GLN A 268 15.95 -35.04 68.02
CA GLN A 268 14.66 -34.53 68.52
C GLN A 268 13.85 -35.63 69.23
N LYS A 269 13.81 -36.84 68.68
CA LYS A 269 13.16 -38.00 69.34
C LYS A 269 13.84 -38.36 70.66
N ARG A 270 15.18 -38.39 70.72
CA ARG A 270 15.90 -38.63 71.99
C ARG A 270 15.65 -37.55 73.04
N ILE A 271 15.51 -36.29 72.64
CA ILE A 271 15.18 -35.19 73.56
C ILE A 271 13.77 -35.42 74.13
N ALA A 272 12.77 -35.69 73.29
CA ALA A 272 11.41 -36.02 73.74
C ALA A 272 11.34 -37.30 74.61
N GLU A 273 12.19 -38.30 74.36
CA GLU A 273 12.32 -39.52 75.19
C GLU A 273 12.96 -39.25 76.57
N LEU A 274 13.73 -38.17 76.71
CA LEU A 274 14.33 -37.72 77.97
C LEU A 274 13.39 -36.77 78.74
N GLU A 275 12.70 -35.86 78.05
CA GLU A 275 11.65 -34.99 78.60
C GLU A 275 10.47 -35.78 79.20
N MET A 276 10.26 -37.02 78.73
CA MET A 276 9.28 -37.97 79.28
C MET A 276 9.81 -38.81 80.47
N LYS A 277 10.99 -38.50 81.02
CA LYS A 277 11.68 -39.29 82.08
C LYS A 277 12.27 -38.44 83.21
N GLU A 278 11.47 -37.56 83.79
CA GLU A 278 11.79 -36.93 85.08
C GLU A 278 10.95 -37.56 86.23
N PRO A 279 11.57 -38.15 87.27
CA PRO A 279 10.85 -38.72 88.41
C PRO A 279 10.71 -37.74 89.58
N THR A 280 9.50 -37.62 90.12
CA THR A 280 9.24 -36.90 91.39
C THR A 280 9.94 -37.55 92.57
N SER A 281 10.86 -36.86 93.22
CA SER A 281 11.23 -37.11 94.63
C SER A 281 11.97 -35.92 95.25
N GLU A 282 11.38 -35.30 96.27
CA GLU A 282 11.97 -35.02 97.60
C GLU A 282 11.12 -33.99 98.35
N SER A 283 10.78 -34.28 99.62
CA SER A 283 10.14 -33.30 100.50
C SER A 283 10.26 -33.66 101.98
N GLY A 284 10.77 -32.71 102.76
CA GLY A 284 10.18 -32.33 104.05
C GLY A 284 10.24 -33.35 105.20
N THR A 285 11.41 -33.49 105.82
CA THR A 285 11.53 -34.09 107.16
C THR A 285 10.72 -33.29 108.20
N GLN A 286 9.93 -33.98 109.04
CA GLN A 286 9.34 -33.38 110.25
C GLN A 286 9.58 -34.28 111.47
N THR A 287 10.28 -33.74 112.46
CA THR A 287 10.56 -34.40 113.75
C THR A 287 9.76 -33.68 114.84
N SER A 288 8.92 -34.41 115.58
CA SER A 288 8.13 -33.88 116.70
C SER A 288 8.65 -34.34 118.06
N LEU A 289 8.62 -33.44 119.04
CA LEU A 289 9.10 -33.66 120.41
C LEU A 289 8.03 -34.26 121.33
N SER A 290 8.43 -35.14 122.27
CA SER A 290 7.70 -35.37 123.52
C SER A 290 8.56 -36.08 124.57
N CYS A 291 8.67 -35.48 125.76
CA CYS A 291 8.57 -36.15 127.07
C CYS A 291 8.45 -35.09 128.18
N VAL A 292 7.65 -35.35 129.21
CA VAL A 292 7.31 -34.41 130.29
C VAL A 292 7.13 -35.17 131.61
N THR A 293 7.57 -34.58 132.74
CA THR A 293 7.33 -34.99 134.15
C THR A 293 7.87 -36.38 134.61
N ALA A 294 8.13 -36.65 135.90
CA ALA A 294 8.51 -35.81 137.07
C ALA A 294 8.76 -36.68 138.33
N THR A 295 9.54 -36.17 139.31
CA THR A 295 9.40 -36.44 140.79
C THR A 295 9.65 -37.89 141.30
N LYS A 296 10.00 -38.21 142.58
CA LYS A 296 10.36 -37.44 143.81
C LYS A 296 10.97 -38.36 144.89
N GLU A 297 11.58 -37.75 145.93
CA GLU A 297 11.63 -38.17 147.36
C GLU A 297 12.31 -39.50 147.78
N THR A 298 12.74 -39.76 149.03
CA THR A 298 13.45 -39.03 150.14
C THR A 298 14.22 -40.13 150.97
N GLN A 299 14.70 -40.07 152.24
CA GLN A 299 14.62 -39.17 153.41
C GLN A 299 15.70 -39.54 154.48
N SER A 300 15.83 -38.74 155.55
CA SER A 300 16.43 -39.06 156.87
C SER A 300 17.98 -39.21 156.96
N LYS A 301 18.67 -38.82 158.05
CA LYS A 301 18.29 -38.09 159.30
C LYS A 301 19.55 -37.58 160.05
N SER A 302 19.37 -36.58 160.94
CA SER A 302 20.27 -36.17 162.05
C SER A 302 21.70 -35.75 161.68
N LEU A 303 22.06 -34.45 161.66
CA LEU A 303 22.31 -33.59 162.83
C LEU A 303 23.50 -34.03 163.71
N GLU A 304 24.72 -33.81 163.21
CA GLU A 304 25.81 -33.24 164.01
C GLU A 304 25.92 -31.76 163.62
N GLU A 305 25.75 -30.85 164.58
CA GLU A 305 25.19 -29.53 164.28
C GLU A 305 26.23 -28.37 164.32
N GLU A 306 25.92 -27.28 163.61
CA GLU A 306 26.65 -26.00 163.59
C GLU A 306 28.02 -26.00 162.86
N THR A 307 29.03 -26.77 163.31
CA THR A 307 30.37 -26.75 162.66
C THR A 307 30.37 -27.50 161.32
N ALA A 308 29.68 -28.64 161.25
CA ALA A 308 29.40 -29.33 160.00
C ALA A 308 28.32 -28.60 159.17
N LYS A 309 27.42 -27.83 159.79
CA LYS A 309 26.47 -26.95 159.06
C LYS A 309 27.23 -25.89 158.27
N SER A 310 28.02 -25.04 158.91
CA SER A 310 28.77 -23.98 158.19
C SER A 310 29.69 -24.54 157.08
N ALA A 311 30.33 -25.69 157.29
CA ALA A 311 31.11 -26.36 156.25
C ALA A 311 30.25 -26.90 155.09
N SER A 312 29.11 -27.53 155.39
CA SER A 312 28.20 -28.05 154.36
C SER A 312 27.37 -26.95 153.68
N GLU A 313 27.10 -25.83 154.34
CA GLU A 313 26.54 -24.61 153.77
C GLU A 313 27.53 -23.95 152.82
N VAL A 314 28.82 -23.87 153.17
CA VAL A 314 29.87 -23.40 152.25
C VAL A 314 30.03 -24.35 151.06
N GLU A 315 29.98 -25.68 151.25
CA GLU A 315 30.06 -26.64 150.13
C GLU A 315 28.78 -26.67 149.28
N ASN A 316 27.60 -26.43 149.88
CA ASN A 316 26.33 -26.25 149.19
C ASN A 316 26.30 -24.93 148.40
N LEU A 317 26.78 -23.83 148.98
CA LEU A 317 26.96 -22.56 148.26
C LEU A 317 28.01 -22.69 147.14
N LYS A 318 29.09 -23.45 147.35
CA LYS A 318 30.11 -23.76 146.33
C LYS A 318 29.57 -24.63 145.20
N THR A 319 28.73 -25.62 145.49
CA THR A 319 28.07 -26.43 144.46
C THR A 319 26.95 -25.66 143.75
N GLN A 320 26.20 -24.80 144.45
CA GLN A 320 25.28 -23.84 143.84
C GLN A 320 26.02 -22.85 142.92
N LEU A 321 27.14 -22.27 143.37
CA LEU A 321 28.00 -21.41 142.55
C LEU A 321 28.49 -22.15 141.30
N MET A 322 28.94 -23.41 141.45
CA MET A 322 29.39 -24.22 140.31
C MET A 322 28.26 -24.66 139.37
N ASN A 323 27.02 -24.75 139.86
CA ASN A 323 25.85 -25.03 139.03
C ASN A 323 25.38 -23.76 138.31
N LEU A 324 25.29 -22.63 139.00
CA LEU A 324 25.04 -21.31 138.39
C LEU A 324 26.12 -20.96 137.36
N PHE A 325 27.38 -21.32 137.60
CA PHE A 325 28.47 -21.15 136.62
C PHE A 325 28.26 -22.03 135.37
N LYS A 326 27.84 -23.30 135.54
CA LYS A 326 27.48 -24.17 134.41
C LYS A 326 26.25 -23.67 133.67
N GLU A 327 25.24 -23.18 134.38
CA GLU A 327 24.01 -22.61 133.79
C GLU A 327 24.31 -21.34 133.01
N LEU A 328 25.15 -20.45 133.54
CA LEU A 328 25.66 -19.25 132.85
C LEU A 328 26.51 -19.63 131.63
N GLN A 329 27.40 -20.61 131.75
CA GLN A 329 28.20 -21.12 130.63
C GLN A 329 27.33 -21.78 129.55
N GLN A 330 26.27 -22.50 129.94
CA GLN A 330 25.30 -23.07 129.01
C GLN A 330 24.41 -21.99 128.37
N ALA A 331 24.05 -20.93 129.10
CA ALA A 331 23.33 -19.78 128.57
C ALA A 331 24.18 -18.98 127.58
N GLN A 332 25.48 -18.80 127.86
CA GLN A 332 26.42 -18.20 126.92
C GLN A 332 26.55 -19.06 125.66
N SER A 333 26.76 -20.38 125.77
CA SER A 333 26.79 -21.28 124.61
C SER A 333 25.52 -21.17 123.76
N LYS A 334 24.34 -21.12 124.39
CA LYS A 334 23.05 -20.94 123.69
C LYS A 334 22.90 -19.57 123.05
N LEU A 335 23.51 -18.52 123.62
CA LEU A 335 23.55 -17.18 123.03
C LEU A 335 24.49 -17.18 121.82
N ASP A 336 25.69 -17.75 121.94
CA ASP A 336 26.66 -17.89 120.86
C ASP A 336 26.06 -18.70 119.68
N ASP A 337 25.36 -19.80 119.97
CA ASP A 337 24.60 -20.59 118.98
C ASP A 337 23.51 -19.74 118.29
N ALA A 338 22.77 -18.93 119.05
CA ALA A 338 21.71 -18.06 118.53
C ALA A 338 22.27 -16.88 117.71
N GLU A 339 23.42 -16.31 118.07
CA GLU A 339 24.10 -15.27 117.30
C GLU A 339 24.69 -15.83 116.00
N ASN A 340 25.27 -17.04 116.03
CA ASN A 340 25.68 -17.76 114.82
C ASN A 340 24.49 -18.05 113.91
N MET A 341 23.36 -18.52 114.45
CA MET A 341 22.14 -18.76 113.66
C MET A 341 21.58 -17.46 113.07
N LYS A 342 21.54 -16.37 113.85
CA LYS A 342 21.14 -15.03 113.39
C LYS A 342 22.05 -14.54 112.25
N LYS A 343 23.36 -14.73 112.37
CA LYS A 343 24.32 -14.37 111.33
C LYS A 343 24.08 -15.18 110.05
N ASN A 344 23.95 -16.49 110.15
CA ASN A 344 23.67 -17.37 109.00
C ASN A 344 22.36 -16.96 108.30
N LEU A 345 21.31 -16.62 109.06
CA LEU A 345 20.05 -16.11 108.50
C LEU A 345 20.24 -14.73 107.83
N GLN A 346 21.00 -13.81 108.43
CA GLN A 346 21.28 -12.50 107.82
C GLN A 346 22.11 -12.61 106.54
N ASP A 347 23.12 -13.48 106.51
CA ASP A 347 23.92 -13.72 105.31
C ASP A 347 23.07 -14.41 104.22
N ARG A 348 22.20 -15.36 104.59
CA ARG A 348 21.23 -15.97 103.65
C ARG A 348 20.18 -14.97 103.13
N CYS A 349 19.77 -13.98 103.91
CA CYS A 349 18.92 -12.89 103.41
C CYS A 349 19.63 -12.04 102.34
N LYS A 350 20.91 -11.71 102.53
CA LYS A 350 21.70 -10.95 101.54
C LYS A 350 21.88 -11.73 100.24
N GLU A 351 22.13 -13.04 100.33
CA GLU A 351 22.17 -13.93 99.17
C GLU A 351 20.85 -13.87 98.39
N LEU A 352 19.71 -14.01 99.07
CA LEU A 352 18.39 -13.95 98.43
C LEU A 352 18.06 -12.55 97.85
N GLU A 353 18.51 -11.46 98.48
CA GLU A 353 18.40 -10.10 97.93
C GLU A 353 19.26 -9.93 96.66
N GLN A 354 20.46 -10.51 96.62
CA GLN A 354 21.34 -10.52 95.45
C GLN A 354 20.76 -11.40 94.32
N ASP A 355 20.25 -12.59 94.64
CA ASP A 355 19.58 -13.48 93.70
C ASP A 355 18.36 -12.78 93.07
N LEU A 356 17.49 -12.16 93.88
CA LEU A 356 16.36 -11.36 93.39
C LEU A 356 16.81 -10.17 92.52
N GLY A 357 17.94 -9.55 92.84
CA GLY A 357 18.55 -8.51 92.01
C GLY A 357 18.93 -9.03 90.62
N THR A 358 19.64 -10.16 90.54
CA THR A 358 20.09 -10.76 89.27
C THR A 358 18.94 -11.35 88.45
N LEU A 359 17.95 -11.97 89.08
CA LEU A 359 16.73 -12.43 88.42
C LEU A 359 15.95 -11.26 87.83
N LYS A 360 15.90 -10.12 88.51
CA LYS A 360 15.22 -8.91 88.02
C LYS A 360 15.93 -8.30 86.81
N THR A 361 17.26 -8.30 86.76
CA THR A 361 17.99 -7.85 85.55
C THR A 361 17.78 -8.83 84.39
N GLN A 362 17.95 -10.14 84.62
CA GLN A 362 17.72 -11.17 83.60
C GLN A 362 16.31 -11.12 83.00
N LEU A 363 15.28 -10.83 83.81
CA LEU A 363 13.90 -10.71 83.33
C LEU A 363 13.71 -9.44 82.46
N GLY A 364 14.41 -8.35 82.78
CA GLY A 364 14.51 -7.15 81.93
C GLY A 364 15.23 -7.43 80.61
N ASP A 365 16.39 -8.07 80.66
CA ASP A 365 17.18 -8.47 79.47
C ASP A 365 16.35 -9.37 78.54
N ARG A 366 15.61 -10.33 79.12
CA ARG A 366 14.70 -11.22 78.36
C ARG A 366 13.56 -10.45 77.70
N ALA A 367 13.02 -9.42 78.35
CA ALA A 367 11.99 -8.56 77.76
C ALA A 367 12.54 -7.69 76.62
N GLN A 368 13.77 -7.18 76.74
CA GLN A 368 14.45 -6.46 75.67
C GLN A 368 14.73 -7.37 74.46
N LEU A 369 15.28 -8.57 74.69
CA LEU A 369 15.53 -9.57 73.65
C LEU A 369 14.24 -10.03 72.96
N GLN A 370 13.12 -10.14 73.69
CA GLN A 370 11.82 -10.44 73.09
C GLN A 370 11.37 -9.32 72.14
N ALA A 371 11.44 -8.05 72.58
CA ALA A 371 11.08 -6.90 71.74
C ALA A 371 11.99 -6.75 70.51
N GLU A 372 13.28 -7.11 70.61
CA GLU A 372 14.19 -7.18 69.47
C GLU A 372 13.85 -8.34 68.53
N ASN A 373 13.47 -9.51 69.05
CA ASN A 373 13.01 -10.65 68.25
C ASN A 373 11.74 -10.31 67.45
N ASP A 374 10.75 -9.71 68.10
CA ASP A 374 9.50 -9.27 67.47
C ASP A 374 9.75 -8.22 66.38
N ARG A 375 10.68 -7.28 66.62
CA ARG A 375 11.13 -6.31 65.60
C ARG A 375 11.80 -7.00 64.41
N LEU A 376 12.74 -7.92 64.66
CA LEU A 376 13.45 -8.66 63.60
C LEU A 376 12.49 -9.54 62.80
N LYS A 377 11.49 -10.13 63.45
CA LYS A 377 10.42 -10.90 62.81
C LYS A 377 9.59 -10.05 61.85
N VAL A 378 9.14 -8.87 62.27
CA VAL A 378 8.42 -7.93 61.38
C VAL A 378 9.30 -7.47 60.21
N GLN A 379 10.60 -7.23 60.43
CA GLN A 379 11.54 -6.93 59.35
C GLN A 379 11.69 -8.10 58.36
N LEU A 380 11.77 -9.34 58.85
CA LEU A 380 11.87 -10.54 58.03
C LEU A 380 10.58 -10.79 57.23
N GLU A 381 9.40 -10.62 57.84
CA GLU A 381 8.10 -10.69 57.17
C GLU A 381 7.98 -9.61 56.09
N SER A 382 8.41 -8.38 56.37
CA SER A 382 8.48 -7.28 55.40
C SER A 382 9.39 -7.63 54.21
N MET A 383 10.62 -8.08 54.47
CA MET A 383 11.56 -8.47 53.42
C MET A 383 11.08 -9.66 52.60
N GLN A 384 10.42 -10.65 53.23
CA GLN A 384 9.82 -11.78 52.55
C GLN A 384 8.63 -11.33 51.67
N SER A 385 7.84 -10.35 52.11
CA SER A 385 6.75 -9.78 51.31
C SER A 385 7.27 -9.03 50.07
N ALA A 386 8.35 -8.26 50.22
CA ALA A 386 9.01 -7.56 49.13
C ALA A 386 9.62 -8.55 48.12
N SER A 387 10.30 -9.60 48.60
CA SER A 387 10.84 -10.66 47.74
C SER A 387 9.75 -11.41 46.96
N LYS A 388 8.60 -11.71 47.58
CA LYS A 388 7.43 -12.30 46.91
C LYS A 388 6.82 -11.37 45.86
N LEU A 389 6.83 -10.05 46.08
CA LEU A 389 6.37 -9.06 45.09
C LEU A 389 7.34 -8.98 43.91
N GLU A 390 8.64 -8.94 44.15
CA GLU A 390 9.65 -8.88 43.10
C GLU A 390 9.67 -10.16 42.25
N GLN A 391 9.48 -11.32 42.86
CA GLN A 391 9.32 -12.59 42.16
C GLN A 391 8.10 -12.59 41.21
N LYS A 392 7.02 -11.90 41.57
CA LYS A 392 5.86 -11.72 40.67
C LYS A 392 6.18 -10.83 39.49
N LYS A 393 6.78 -9.65 39.72
CA LYS A 393 7.21 -8.75 38.63
C LYS A 393 8.11 -9.47 37.61
N VAL A 394 9.13 -10.18 38.10
CA VAL A 394 10.06 -10.94 37.24
C VAL A 394 9.33 -12.04 36.45
N GLN A 395 8.23 -12.61 36.98
CA GLN A 395 7.41 -13.58 36.26
C GLN A 395 6.44 -12.91 35.26
N GLU A 396 5.94 -11.72 35.55
CA GLU A 396 5.15 -10.87 34.66
C GLU A 396 6.01 -10.40 33.47
N GLU A 397 7.19 -9.80 33.73
CA GLU A 397 8.20 -9.42 32.73
C GLU A 397 8.63 -10.60 31.84
N ARG A 398 8.76 -11.80 32.40
CA ARG A 398 9.02 -13.03 31.63
C ARG A 398 7.86 -13.41 30.71
N SER A 399 6.61 -13.20 31.13
CA SER A 399 5.44 -13.45 30.28
C SER A 399 5.32 -12.42 29.18
N ASP A 400 5.63 -11.15 29.46
CA ASP A 400 5.62 -10.08 28.46
C ASP A 400 6.74 -10.27 27.43
N LEU A 401 7.94 -10.68 27.88
CA LEU A 401 9.03 -11.05 26.99
C LEU A 401 8.73 -12.30 26.13
N ALA A 402 7.95 -13.25 26.64
CA ALA A 402 7.47 -14.39 25.85
C ALA A 402 6.45 -13.93 24.79
N GLN A 403 5.42 -13.17 25.19
CA GLN A 403 4.43 -12.60 24.27
C GLN A 403 5.08 -11.74 23.17
N LEU A 404 6.10 -10.94 23.50
CA LEU A 404 6.83 -10.13 22.54
C LEU A 404 7.65 -10.98 21.55
N LYS A 405 8.22 -12.10 22.00
CA LYS A 405 8.89 -13.07 21.12
C LYS A 405 7.90 -13.75 20.18
N ASP A 406 6.77 -14.22 20.70
CA ASP A 406 5.72 -14.85 19.88
C ASP A 406 5.15 -13.88 18.84
N ALA A 407 4.98 -12.60 19.20
CA ALA A 407 4.56 -11.55 18.28
C ALA A 407 5.63 -11.23 17.21
N TYR A 408 6.91 -11.21 17.59
CA TYR A 408 8.02 -11.04 16.65
C TYR A 408 8.13 -12.21 15.67
N THR A 409 8.01 -13.45 16.15
CA THR A 409 8.03 -14.66 15.30
C THR A 409 6.89 -14.63 14.29
N LYS A 410 5.66 -14.33 14.72
CA LYS A 410 4.51 -14.19 13.80
C LYS A 410 4.71 -13.09 12.76
N LEU A 411 5.21 -11.92 13.16
CA LEU A 411 5.51 -10.84 12.22
C LEU A 411 6.60 -11.22 11.21
N PHE A 412 7.53 -12.09 11.59
CA PHE A 412 8.54 -12.65 10.69
C PHE A 412 7.92 -13.69 9.72
N GLU A 413 7.05 -14.58 10.21
CA GLU A 413 6.27 -15.53 9.40
C GLU A 413 5.38 -14.80 8.39
N ASP A 414 4.57 -13.82 8.82
CA ASP A 414 3.74 -12.94 7.99
C ASP A 414 4.56 -12.25 6.87
N TYR A 415 5.79 -11.80 7.21
CA TYR A 415 6.69 -11.14 6.27
C TYR A 415 7.28 -12.13 5.25
N GLU A 416 7.63 -13.35 5.66
CA GLU A 416 8.08 -14.40 4.72
C GLU A 416 6.95 -14.85 3.79
N GLU A 417 5.72 -15.01 4.30
CA GLU A 417 4.54 -15.30 3.48
C GLU A 417 4.27 -14.18 2.46
N LEU A 418 4.26 -12.92 2.89
CA LEU A 418 4.08 -11.77 2.00
C LEU A 418 5.21 -11.65 0.97
N GLN A 419 6.46 -11.99 1.31
CA GLN A 419 7.57 -12.06 0.36
C GLN A 419 7.42 -13.21 -0.64
N GLN A 420 6.93 -14.36 -0.22
CA GLN A 420 6.60 -15.46 -1.14
C GLN A 420 5.43 -15.11 -2.05
N GLU A 421 4.39 -14.47 -1.53
CA GLU A 421 3.23 -14.05 -2.33
C GLU A 421 3.62 -12.99 -3.36
N ASN A 422 4.42 -11.98 -2.97
CA ASN A 422 4.94 -10.98 -3.90
C ASN A 422 5.80 -11.62 -5.01
N LYS A 423 6.64 -12.61 -4.71
CA LYS A 423 7.41 -13.36 -5.72
C LYS A 423 6.49 -14.14 -6.68
N LYS A 424 5.45 -14.81 -6.16
CA LYS A 424 4.43 -15.51 -6.98
C LYS A 424 3.66 -14.54 -7.88
N ARG A 425 3.23 -13.41 -7.33
CA ARG A 425 2.52 -12.33 -8.06
C ARG A 425 3.41 -11.71 -9.15
N GLN A 426 4.63 -11.30 -8.82
CA GLN A 426 5.57 -10.74 -9.80
C GLN A 426 5.89 -11.72 -10.94
N GLY A 427 6.11 -13.00 -10.62
CA GLY A 427 6.40 -14.03 -11.63
C GLY A 427 5.23 -14.38 -12.56
N ASN A 428 3.99 -14.36 -12.06
CA ASN A 428 2.80 -14.68 -12.85
C ASN A 428 2.25 -13.45 -13.58
N VAL A 429 1.98 -12.36 -12.87
CA VAL A 429 1.34 -11.15 -13.44
C VAL A 429 2.19 -10.58 -14.58
N SER A 430 3.50 -10.42 -14.38
CA SER A 430 4.40 -9.91 -15.43
C SER A 430 4.56 -10.86 -16.63
N ARG A 431 4.11 -12.13 -16.53
CA ARG A 431 4.17 -13.12 -17.61
C ARG A 431 2.83 -13.22 -18.35
N GLU A 432 1.72 -13.15 -17.61
CA GLU A 432 0.36 -13.18 -18.13
C GLU A 432 0.04 -11.86 -18.86
N GLU A 433 0.30 -10.70 -18.24
CA GLU A 433 0.16 -9.39 -18.88
C GLU A 433 1.03 -9.25 -20.14
N TYR A 434 2.26 -9.76 -20.10
CA TYR A 434 3.16 -9.77 -21.25
C TYR A 434 2.62 -10.67 -22.39
N GLY A 435 2.09 -11.84 -22.06
CA GLY A 435 1.45 -12.74 -23.02
C GLY A 435 0.20 -12.13 -23.67
N GLU A 436 -0.65 -11.47 -22.90
CA GLU A 436 -1.81 -10.73 -23.42
C GLU A 436 -1.39 -9.55 -24.31
N LEU A 437 -0.38 -8.78 -23.90
CA LEU A 437 0.16 -7.68 -24.69
C LEU A 437 0.74 -8.17 -26.02
N GLN A 438 1.57 -9.22 -26.00
CA GLN A 438 2.15 -9.78 -27.22
C GLN A 438 1.07 -10.38 -28.15
N THR A 439 0.03 -11.01 -27.59
CA THR A 439 -1.13 -11.48 -28.37
C THR A 439 -1.91 -10.32 -29.00
N ARG A 440 -2.11 -9.21 -28.26
CA ARG A 440 -2.78 -8.00 -28.75
C ARG A 440 -1.96 -7.28 -29.82
N ILE A 441 -0.62 -7.29 -29.72
CA ILE A 441 0.28 -6.75 -30.74
C ILE A 441 0.18 -7.59 -32.03
N ALA A 442 0.34 -8.91 -31.96
CA ALA A 442 0.23 -9.78 -33.13
C ALA A 442 -1.14 -9.67 -33.85
N ALA A 443 -2.23 -9.56 -33.08
CA ALA A 443 -3.56 -9.32 -33.65
C ALA A 443 -3.70 -7.95 -34.32
N ALA A 444 -3.04 -6.90 -33.80
CA ALA A 444 -3.01 -5.58 -34.42
C ALA A 444 -2.14 -5.56 -35.69
N GLU A 445 -1.00 -6.26 -35.69
CA GLU A 445 -0.12 -6.43 -36.85
C GLU A 445 -0.83 -7.15 -38.00
N GLN A 446 -1.53 -8.27 -37.71
CA GLN A 446 -2.36 -8.95 -38.71
C GLN A 446 -3.47 -8.03 -39.24
N ALA A 447 -4.20 -7.33 -38.36
CA ALA A 447 -5.26 -6.41 -38.77
C ALA A 447 -4.76 -5.18 -39.55
N LEU A 448 -3.46 -4.86 -39.49
CA LEU A 448 -2.81 -3.87 -40.35
C LEU A 448 -2.42 -4.49 -41.71
N ALA A 449 -1.91 -5.71 -41.72
CA ALA A 449 -1.61 -6.45 -42.96
C ALA A 449 -2.88 -6.68 -43.81
N ASP A 450 -3.98 -7.12 -43.19
CA ASP A 450 -5.27 -7.33 -43.86
C ASP A 450 -5.81 -6.03 -44.50
N LYS A 451 -5.67 -4.91 -43.79
CA LYS A 451 -6.04 -3.58 -44.29
C LYS A 451 -5.14 -3.13 -45.43
N GLN A 452 -3.83 -3.37 -45.33
CA GLN A 452 -2.88 -3.06 -46.41
C GLN A 452 -3.22 -3.87 -47.67
N GLN A 453 -3.51 -5.17 -47.54
CA GLN A 453 -3.94 -6.01 -48.64
C GLN A 453 -5.24 -5.49 -49.29
N LYS A 454 -6.26 -5.08 -48.51
CA LYS A 454 -7.48 -4.51 -49.11
C LYS A 454 -7.24 -3.13 -49.74
N ILE A 455 -6.36 -2.30 -49.18
CA ILE A 455 -5.93 -1.03 -49.80
C ILE A 455 -5.29 -1.30 -51.16
N ASP A 456 -4.36 -2.26 -51.27
CA ASP A 456 -3.66 -2.53 -52.52
C ASP A 456 -4.56 -3.21 -53.57
N MET A 457 -5.50 -4.05 -53.14
CA MET A 457 -6.57 -4.57 -54.02
C MET A 457 -7.49 -3.43 -54.51
N MET A 458 -7.85 -2.45 -53.67
CA MET A 458 -8.63 -1.28 -54.09
C MET A 458 -7.84 -0.36 -55.04
N LYS A 459 -6.51 -0.22 -54.88
CA LYS A 459 -5.66 0.48 -55.87
C LYS A 459 -5.68 -0.24 -57.21
N GLN A 460 -5.60 -1.57 -57.22
CA GLN A 460 -5.69 -2.35 -58.45
C GLN A 460 -7.06 -2.18 -59.13
N GLU A 461 -8.16 -2.28 -58.36
CA GLU A 461 -9.53 -2.01 -58.81
C GLU A 461 -9.63 -0.61 -59.46
N LEU A 462 -9.06 0.44 -58.85
CA LEU A 462 -9.03 1.80 -59.39
C LEU A 462 -8.22 1.91 -60.69
N CYS A 463 -6.99 1.39 -60.71
CA CYS A 463 -6.12 1.38 -61.90
C CYS A 463 -6.69 0.58 -63.09
N GLU A 464 -7.67 -0.30 -62.85
CA GLU A 464 -8.44 -0.98 -63.91
C GLU A 464 -9.59 -0.09 -64.40
N LYS A 465 -10.31 0.58 -63.49
CA LYS A 465 -11.40 1.50 -63.83
C LYS A 465 -10.94 2.78 -64.53
N ASP A 466 -9.74 3.28 -64.22
CA ASP A 466 -9.17 4.42 -64.96
C ASP A 466 -8.96 4.08 -66.45
N LYS A 467 -8.50 2.86 -66.76
CA LYS A 467 -8.36 2.38 -68.15
C LYS A 467 -9.72 2.23 -68.85
N GLU A 468 -10.75 1.77 -68.14
CA GLU A 468 -12.12 1.75 -68.68
C GLU A 468 -12.60 3.18 -69.04
N LEU A 469 -12.32 4.17 -68.18
CA LEU A 469 -12.67 5.58 -68.41
C LEU A 469 -11.90 6.22 -69.59
N GLU A 470 -10.65 5.81 -69.84
CA GLU A 470 -9.93 6.19 -71.07
C GLU A 470 -10.69 5.72 -72.32
N THR A 471 -11.21 4.48 -72.35
CA THR A 471 -11.97 3.99 -73.52
C THR A 471 -13.28 4.75 -73.72
N VAL A 472 -13.99 5.12 -72.66
CA VAL A 472 -15.21 5.95 -72.73
C VAL A 472 -14.90 7.32 -73.34
N SER A 473 -13.74 7.89 -73.03
CA SER A 473 -13.28 9.17 -73.61
C SER A 473 -13.02 9.06 -75.11
N VAL A 474 -12.44 7.95 -75.57
CA VAL A 474 -12.25 7.65 -77.01
C VAL A 474 -13.58 7.45 -77.73
N PHE A 475 -14.51 6.66 -77.17
CA PHE A 475 -15.83 6.46 -77.79
C PHE A 475 -16.64 7.75 -77.86
N LYS A 476 -16.51 8.64 -76.88
CA LYS A 476 -17.13 9.97 -76.92
C LYS A 476 -16.56 10.82 -78.07
N ALA A 477 -15.24 10.89 -78.21
CA ALA A 477 -14.60 11.62 -79.31
C ALA A 477 -15.00 11.04 -80.69
N GLN A 478 -15.09 9.71 -80.81
CA GLN A 478 -15.57 9.03 -82.01
C GLN A 478 -17.01 9.42 -82.36
N ALA A 479 -17.91 9.47 -81.37
CA ALA A 479 -19.29 9.91 -81.58
C ALA A 479 -19.40 11.39 -81.96
N GLU A 480 -18.57 12.25 -81.38
CA GLU A 480 -18.49 13.67 -81.74
C GLU A 480 -18.02 13.85 -83.20
N VAL A 481 -16.95 13.15 -83.63
CA VAL A 481 -16.47 13.14 -85.02
C VAL A 481 -17.55 12.65 -85.99
N TYR A 482 -18.15 11.47 -85.77
CA TYR A 482 -19.21 10.97 -86.65
C TYR A 482 -20.44 11.89 -86.71
N SER A 483 -20.77 12.60 -85.62
CA SER A 483 -21.84 13.60 -85.65
C SER A 483 -21.46 14.80 -86.52
N SER A 484 -20.22 15.29 -86.43
CA SER A 484 -19.67 16.38 -87.24
C SER A 484 -19.66 16.01 -88.73
N ASP A 485 -19.14 14.83 -89.07
CA ASP A 485 -19.07 14.31 -90.44
C ASP A 485 -20.48 14.17 -91.04
N PHE A 486 -21.45 13.68 -90.27
CA PHE A 486 -22.84 13.57 -90.71
C PHE A 486 -23.50 14.94 -90.97
N TYR A 487 -23.22 15.95 -90.14
CA TYR A 487 -23.70 17.31 -90.40
C TYR A 487 -22.99 17.96 -91.60
N ALA A 488 -21.69 17.70 -91.79
CA ALA A 488 -20.92 18.18 -92.93
C ALA A 488 -21.41 17.58 -94.25
N GLU A 489 -21.60 16.25 -94.30
CA GLU A 489 -22.16 15.54 -95.46
C GLU A 489 -23.60 16.02 -95.76
N ARG A 490 -24.45 16.21 -94.74
CA ARG A 490 -25.78 16.80 -94.93
C ARG A 490 -25.68 18.20 -95.57
N ALA A 491 -24.85 19.08 -95.02
CA ALA A 491 -24.72 20.46 -95.52
C ALA A 491 -24.09 20.52 -96.93
N ALA A 492 -23.18 19.60 -97.27
CA ALA A 492 -22.64 19.45 -98.62
C ALA A 492 -23.72 18.95 -99.59
N ARG A 493 -24.49 17.94 -99.19
CA ARG A 493 -25.60 17.38 -99.97
C ARG A 493 -26.72 18.39 -100.20
N GLU A 494 -27.07 19.18 -99.20
CA GLU A 494 -28.07 20.25 -99.29
C GLU A 494 -27.63 21.32 -100.32
N LYS A 495 -26.37 21.78 -100.27
CA LYS A 495 -25.81 22.68 -101.31
C LYS A 495 -25.83 22.08 -102.72
N ILE A 496 -25.49 20.80 -102.86
CA ILE A 496 -25.54 20.09 -104.16
C ILE A 496 -27.00 20.04 -104.67
N HIS A 497 -27.97 19.84 -103.79
CA HIS A 497 -29.39 19.93 -104.14
C HIS A 497 -29.80 21.37 -104.53
N GLU A 498 -29.41 22.40 -103.78
CA GLU A 498 -29.67 23.81 -104.12
C GLU A 498 -29.08 24.20 -105.48
N GLU A 499 -27.83 23.82 -105.77
CA GLU A 499 -27.20 24.07 -107.07
C GLU A 499 -27.86 23.29 -108.20
N LYS A 500 -28.30 22.05 -107.95
CA LYS A 500 -29.04 21.24 -108.92
C LYS A 500 -30.38 21.88 -109.28
N GLU A 501 -31.17 22.32 -108.29
CA GLU A 501 -32.45 22.99 -108.55
C GLU A 501 -32.24 24.35 -109.26
N ARG A 502 -31.20 25.10 -108.88
CA ARG A 502 -30.79 26.33 -109.60
C ARG A 502 -30.46 26.06 -111.07
N LEU A 503 -29.70 25.01 -111.36
CA LEU A 503 -29.36 24.60 -112.73
C LEU A 503 -30.57 24.06 -113.50
N ALA A 504 -31.47 23.32 -112.84
CA ALA A 504 -32.72 22.86 -113.44
C ALA A 504 -33.62 24.03 -113.87
N ALA A 505 -33.79 25.05 -113.02
CA ALA A 505 -34.53 26.25 -113.35
C ALA A 505 -33.90 27.05 -114.51
N GLN A 506 -32.56 27.14 -114.55
CA GLN A 506 -31.84 27.77 -115.68
C GLN A 506 -32.03 26.99 -116.99
N LEU A 507 -32.00 25.65 -116.95
CA LEU A 507 -32.28 24.80 -118.12
C LEU A 507 -33.75 24.90 -118.57
N GLU A 508 -34.70 25.03 -117.64
CA GLU A 508 -36.11 25.24 -117.98
C GLU A 508 -36.34 26.62 -118.63
N PHE A 509 -35.69 27.67 -118.13
CA PHE A 509 -35.73 29.00 -118.75
C PHE A 509 -35.16 28.98 -120.18
N ILE A 510 -33.99 28.37 -120.39
CA ILE A 510 -33.38 28.24 -121.72
C ILE A 510 -34.25 27.38 -122.66
N LYS A 511 -34.89 26.32 -122.16
CA LYS A 511 -35.87 25.54 -122.94
C LYS A 511 -37.07 26.40 -123.37
N LYS A 512 -37.66 27.18 -122.47
CA LYS A 512 -38.76 28.10 -122.80
C LYS A 512 -38.34 29.16 -123.82
N GLN A 513 -37.12 29.70 -123.70
CA GLN A 513 -36.57 30.66 -124.66
C GLN A 513 -36.34 30.03 -126.04
N ASN A 514 -35.82 28.80 -126.11
CA ASN A 514 -35.65 28.08 -127.38
C ASN A 514 -37.00 27.73 -128.02
N ILE A 515 -38.01 27.32 -127.23
CA ILE A 515 -39.38 27.11 -127.73
C ILE A 515 -39.95 28.41 -128.29
N GLN A 516 -39.85 29.53 -127.56
CA GLN A 516 -40.30 30.84 -128.07
C GLN A 516 -39.59 31.24 -129.36
N LEU A 517 -38.27 31.06 -129.46
CA LEU A 517 -37.51 31.37 -130.68
C LEU A 517 -37.89 30.45 -131.85
N GLN A 518 -38.19 29.17 -131.59
CA GLN A 518 -38.73 28.26 -132.61
C GLN A 518 -40.15 28.67 -133.03
N ASP A 519 -41.03 28.98 -132.09
CA ASP A 519 -42.38 29.48 -132.37
C ASP A 519 -42.34 30.80 -133.16
N ASP A 520 -41.41 31.71 -132.83
CA ASP A 520 -41.17 32.95 -133.56
C ASP A 520 -40.69 32.67 -134.99
N MET A 521 -39.68 31.81 -135.16
CA MET A 521 -39.18 31.38 -136.49
C MET A 521 -40.27 30.71 -137.32
N GLU A 522 -41.04 29.79 -136.74
CA GLU A 522 -42.16 29.15 -137.40
C GLU A 522 -43.30 30.14 -137.68
N SER A 523 -43.53 31.15 -136.82
CA SER A 523 -44.52 32.19 -137.05
C SER A 523 -44.09 33.09 -138.22
N MET A 524 -42.80 33.43 -138.33
CA MET A 524 -42.26 34.19 -139.46
C MET A 524 -42.30 33.36 -140.76
N GLY A 525 -42.04 32.05 -140.68
CA GLY A 525 -42.26 31.11 -141.79
C GLY A 525 -43.72 31.05 -142.22
N ARG A 526 -44.65 30.88 -141.26
CA ARG A 526 -46.11 30.87 -141.49
C ARG A 526 -46.61 32.22 -142.02
N GLN A 527 -46.09 33.35 -141.55
CA GLN A 527 -46.42 34.70 -142.03
C GLN A 527 -45.91 34.93 -143.47
N SER A 528 -44.66 34.54 -143.76
CA SER A 528 -44.07 34.58 -145.11
C SER A 528 -44.89 33.75 -146.10
N MET A 529 -45.21 32.49 -145.75
CA MET A 529 -46.09 31.63 -146.54
C MET A 529 -47.50 32.22 -146.70
N SER A 530 -48.06 32.82 -145.65
CA SER A 530 -49.37 33.49 -145.70
C SER A 530 -49.35 34.74 -146.58
N GLU A 531 -48.24 35.47 -146.64
CA GLU A 531 -48.08 36.61 -147.54
C GLU A 531 -47.91 36.14 -149.00
N MET A 532 -47.14 35.07 -149.22
CA MET A 532 -46.99 34.44 -150.53
C MET A 532 -48.34 33.91 -151.06
N GLN A 533 -49.16 33.32 -150.19
CA GLN A 533 -50.55 32.95 -150.49
C GLN A 533 -51.45 34.17 -150.74
N ARG A 534 -51.38 35.23 -149.91
CA ARG A 534 -52.17 36.46 -150.12
C ARG A 534 -51.88 37.17 -151.45
N ARG A 535 -50.72 36.94 -152.05
CA ARG A 535 -50.38 37.42 -153.40
C ARG A 535 -50.95 36.55 -154.54
N HIS A 536 -51.50 35.36 -154.24
CA HIS A 536 -51.95 34.36 -155.24
C HIS A 536 -53.21 33.57 -154.84
N VAL A 537 -54.37 34.23 -154.66
CA VAL A 537 -55.67 33.53 -154.60
C VAL A 537 -56.68 34.10 -155.60
N ALA A 538 -56.96 33.30 -156.64
CA ALA A 538 -58.17 33.41 -157.46
C ALA A 538 -58.56 32.05 -158.08
N ARG A 539 -59.76 31.56 -157.72
CA ARG A 539 -60.61 30.60 -158.48
C ARG A 539 -60.06 29.18 -158.78
N GLY A 540 -60.60 28.15 -158.10
CA GLY A 540 -60.58 26.77 -158.64
C GLY A 540 -61.00 25.60 -157.70
N ALA A 541 -62.25 25.12 -157.87
CA ALA A 541 -62.75 23.72 -157.70
C ALA A 541 -62.51 22.84 -156.43
N ASN A 542 -63.60 22.17 -156.02
CA ASN A 542 -63.70 20.87 -155.29
C ASN A 542 -64.02 19.74 -156.32
N PRO A 543 -64.18 18.42 -155.99
CA PRO A 543 -64.22 17.73 -154.68
C PRO A 543 -63.42 16.38 -154.56
N ASN A 544 -63.41 15.77 -153.35
CA ASN A 544 -63.29 14.30 -153.02
C ASN A 544 -62.05 13.48 -153.54
N ASP A 545 -61.56 12.40 -152.90
CA ASP A 545 -61.81 11.72 -151.61
C ASP A 545 -60.56 10.87 -151.20
N SER A 546 -60.51 10.43 -149.93
CA SER A 546 -59.84 9.22 -149.42
C SER A 546 -58.31 9.18 -149.20
N SER A 547 -57.90 8.23 -148.35
CA SER A 547 -56.59 8.05 -147.66
C SER A 547 -56.06 6.61 -147.92
N PRO A 548 -54.92 6.09 -147.38
CA PRO A 548 -53.84 6.70 -146.57
C PRO A 548 -52.38 6.29 -146.97
N HIS A 549 -51.40 6.75 -146.17
CA HIS A 549 -50.05 6.15 -145.90
C HIS A 549 -48.88 6.28 -146.92
N HIS A 550 -47.65 6.40 -146.37
CA HIS A 550 -46.30 6.26 -147.00
C HIS A 550 -45.85 7.31 -148.06
N HIS A 551 -44.57 7.72 -148.21
CA HIS A 551 -43.34 7.65 -147.38
C HIS A 551 -42.22 8.57 -147.96
N LEU A 552 -41.24 9.01 -147.14
CA LEU A 552 -39.90 9.57 -147.53
C LEU A 552 -39.87 10.95 -148.28
N GLN A 553 -38.75 11.71 -148.36
CA GLN A 553 -37.38 11.52 -147.85
C GLN A 553 -36.65 12.85 -147.52
N GLY A 554 -35.70 12.82 -146.58
CA GLY A 554 -34.66 13.86 -146.38
C GLY A 554 -34.50 14.32 -144.93
N GLY A 555 -33.42 13.99 -144.20
CA GLY A 555 -32.25 13.19 -144.58
C GLY A 555 -31.46 12.64 -143.36
N ARG A 556 -30.52 11.73 -143.63
CA ARG A 556 -29.65 11.05 -142.65
C ARG A 556 -28.76 12.02 -141.84
N VAL A 557 -28.51 11.70 -140.57
CA VAL A 557 -27.25 11.17 -139.96
C VAL A 557 -27.61 10.94 -138.48
N ASP A 558 -27.89 9.74 -137.97
CA ASP A 558 -27.05 8.52 -137.90
C ASP A 558 -25.77 8.70 -137.07
N TRP A 559 -25.93 8.64 -135.74
CA TRP A 559 -24.82 8.55 -134.77
C TRP A 559 -24.99 7.35 -133.81
N GLN A 560 -25.62 6.26 -134.27
CA GLN A 560 -25.52 4.96 -133.58
C GLN A 560 -24.21 4.24 -133.92
N GLN A 561 -23.09 4.97 -133.89
CA GLN A 561 -21.75 4.39 -133.90
C GLN A 561 -21.33 3.98 -132.48
N GLN A 562 -21.94 2.90 -132.02
CA GLN A 562 -21.21 1.66 -131.76
C GLN A 562 -19.82 1.79 -131.11
N VAL A 563 -19.71 2.52 -130.00
CA VAL A 563 -18.76 2.11 -128.94
C VAL A 563 -19.44 0.96 -128.19
N ASN A 564 -19.44 -0.22 -128.81
CA ASN A 564 -19.96 -1.44 -128.22
C ASN A 564 -18.95 -1.94 -127.17
N ILE A 565 -18.86 -1.23 -126.03
CA ILE A 565 -18.19 -1.72 -124.84
C ILE A 565 -18.85 -3.07 -124.53
N PRO A 566 -18.12 -4.19 -124.57
CA PRO A 566 -18.72 -5.47 -124.21
C PRO A 566 -19.06 -5.41 -122.73
N GLU A 567 -20.31 -5.66 -122.35
CA GLU A 567 -20.81 -5.48 -120.98
C GLU A 567 -20.05 -6.34 -119.95
N HIS A 568 -19.31 -7.35 -120.42
CA HIS A 568 -18.48 -8.25 -119.62
C HIS A 568 -17.01 -8.26 -120.09
N ALA A 569 -16.41 -7.11 -120.38
CA ALA A 569 -14.98 -6.98 -120.73
C ALA A 569 -14.08 -6.70 -119.51
N CYS A 570 -12.94 -7.40 -119.41
CA CYS A 570 -11.96 -7.15 -118.36
C CYS A 570 -11.09 -5.91 -118.66
N PRO A 571 -11.02 -4.90 -117.76
CA PRO A 571 -10.31 -3.64 -118.04
C PRO A 571 -8.78 -3.73 -118.02
N LYS A 572 -8.18 -4.83 -117.53
CA LYS A 572 -6.70 -5.01 -117.51
C LYS A 572 -6.16 -5.66 -118.78
N CYS A 573 -6.90 -6.61 -119.37
CA CYS A 573 -6.45 -7.41 -120.52
C CYS A 573 -7.29 -7.22 -121.79
N GLY A 574 -8.51 -6.68 -121.70
CA GLY A 574 -9.44 -6.50 -122.82
C GLY A 574 -10.20 -7.77 -123.24
N GLU A 575 -10.08 -8.88 -122.49
CA GLU A 575 -10.80 -10.12 -122.79
C GLU A 575 -12.32 -9.96 -122.57
N VAL A 576 -13.10 -10.52 -123.49
CA VAL A 576 -14.57 -10.39 -123.54
C VAL A 576 -15.21 -11.71 -123.13
N LEU A 577 -15.98 -11.67 -122.04
CA LEU A 577 -16.57 -12.85 -121.43
C LEU A 577 -18.08 -12.92 -121.71
N PRO A 578 -18.72 -14.10 -121.59
CA PRO A 578 -20.14 -14.26 -121.96
C PRO A 578 -21.09 -13.57 -120.96
N ASP A 579 -20.72 -13.52 -119.68
CA ASP A 579 -21.58 -13.08 -118.57
C ASP A 579 -20.77 -12.43 -117.43
N LEU A 580 -21.50 -11.81 -116.50
CA LEU A 580 -20.96 -11.04 -115.38
C LEU A 580 -20.24 -11.92 -114.34
N ASP A 581 -20.71 -13.15 -114.11
CA ASP A 581 -20.11 -14.08 -113.16
C ASP A 581 -18.73 -14.53 -113.65
N SER A 582 -18.63 -14.85 -114.95
CA SER A 582 -17.36 -15.14 -115.64
C SER A 582 -16.40 -13.95 -115.52
N LEU A 583 -16.89 -12.72 -115.67
CA LEU A 583 -16.08 -11.51 -115.49
C LEU A 583 -15.61 -11.33 -114.03
N GLN A 584 -16.46 -11.56 -113.03
CA GLN A 584 -16.06 -11.46 -111.62
C GLN A 584 -14.96 -12.45 -111.24
N ILE A 585 -15.05 -13.69 -111.73
CA ILE A 585 -14.02 -14.72 -111.54
C ILE A 585 -12.72 -14.27 -112.23
N HIS A 586 -12.79 -13.91 -113.52
CA HIS A 586 -11.62 -13.48 -114.28
C HIS A 586 -10.93 -12.26 -113.66
N ILE A 587 -11.68 -11.24 -113.19
CA ILE A 587 -11.10 -10.05 -112.55
C ILE A 587 -10.31 -10.41 -111.28
N MET A 588 -10.74 -11.44 -110.54
CA MET A 588 -10.05 -11.88 -109.32
C MET A 588 -8.65 -12.43 -109.63
N ASP A 589 -8.55 -13.31 -110.63
CA ASP A 589 -7.27 -13.88 -111.07
C ASP A 589 -6.42 -12.87 -111.86
N CYS A 590 -7.07 -11.99 -112.64
CA CYS A 590 -6.40 -11.05 -113.52
C CYS A 590 -5.85 -9.83 -112.78
N ILE A 591 -6.38 -9.41 -111.62
CA ILE A 591 -5.86 -8.22 -110.92
C ILE A 591 -4.44 -8.40 -110.36
N ILE A 592 -4.05 -9.64 -110.04
CA ILE A 592 -2.70 -10.04 -109.58
C ILE A 592 -1.62 -9.74 -110.65
#